data_AF-A0AAV4U038-F1
#
_entry.id   AF-A0AAV4U038-F1
#
_cell.length_a   1.000
_cell.length_b   1.000
_cell.length_c   1.000
_cell.angle_alpha   90.00
_cell.angle_beta   90.00
_cell.angle_gamma   90.00
#
_symmetry.space_group_name_H-M   'P 1'
#
loop_
_entity.id
_entity.type
_entity.pdbx_description
1 polymer ?
#
loop_
_entity_poly.entity_id
_entity_poly.type
_entity_poly.pdbx_seq_one_letter_code
_entity_poly.pdbx_strand_id
1 'polypeptide(L)'
;MASPSQEPIQISDDEIFRRKLLMDGEGLGDDRRLTILFRSFVNWCDTQQDSDEQIVLGYEGLLTSLDNCELQMRKSHQAQVANKRDIQNYEEQEAEMS
;
A
#
# COMPACT_ATOMS: atom_id res chain seq x y z
N MET A 1 -47.09 -4.50 19.67
CA MET A 1 -45.67 -4.12 19.73
C MET A 1 -45.04 -4.55 18.42
N ALA A 2 -44.81 -3.60 17.52
CA ALA A 2 -44.23 -3.89 16.20
C ALA A 2 -42.70 -3.99 16.36
N SER A 3 -42.15 -5.17 16.10
CA SER A 3 -40.71 -5.38 15.99
C SER A 3 -40.16 -4.52 14.84
N PRO A 4 -38.99 -3.88 14.99
CA PRO A 4 -38.39 -3.16 13.88
C PRO A 4 -37.96 -4.19 12.82
N SER A 5 -38.58 -4.10 11.64
CA SER A 5 -38.14 -4.81 10.45
C SER A 5 -36.70 -4.40 10.16
N GLN A 6 -35.75 -5.28 10.44
CA GLN A 6 -34.39 -5.12 9.93
C GLN A 6 -34.45 -5.38 8.43
N GLU A 7 -34.61 -4.31 7.65
CA GLU A 7 -34.36 -4.39 6.22
C GLU A 7 -32.90 -4.85 6.03
N PRO A 8 -32.66 -5.86 5.19
CA PRO A 8 -31.30 -6.29 4.91
C PRO A 8 -30.59 -5.12 4.24
N ILE A 9 -29.50 -4.65 4.87
CA ILE A 9 -28.63 -3.63 4.30
C ILE A 9 -28.02 -4.24 3.02
N GLN A 10 -28.65 -4.02 1.87
CA GLN A 10 -28.07 -4.34 0.58
C GLN A 10 -27.01 -3.30 0.26
N ILE A 11 -25.78 -3.59 0.68
CA ILE A 11 -24.62 -2.83 0.25
C ILE A 11 -24.41 -3.18 -1.23
N SER A 12 -24.61 -2.19 -2.10
CA SER A 12 -24.36 -2.34 -3.54
C SER A 12 -22.89 -2.66 -3.80
N ASP A 13 -22.59 -3.43 -4.84
CA ASP A 13 -21.21 -3.73 -5.27
C ASP A 13 -20.40 -2.45 -5.49
N ASP A 14 -21.04 -1.38 -5.96
CA ASP A 14 -20.43 -0.05 -6.10
C ASP A 14 -20.00 0.55 -4.76
N GLU A 15 -20.78 0.32 -3.71
CA GLU A 15 -20.47 0.83 -2.38
C GLU A 15 -19.37 0.00 -1.72
N ILE A 16 -19.33 -1.32 -1.98
CA ILE A 16 -18.21 -2.18 -1.59
C ILE A 16 -16.94 -1.74 -2.31
N PHE A 17 -16.99 -1.52 -3.62
CA PHE A 17 -15.85 -1.07 -4.42
C PHE A 17 -15.35 0.30 -3.97
N ARG A 18 -16.26 1.25 -3.71
CA ARG A 18 -15.90 2.60 -3.25
C ARG A 18 -15.30 2.59 -1.84
N ARG A 19 -15.84 1.78 -0.92
CA ARG A 19 -15.26 1.57 0.43
C ARG A 19 -13.91 0.88 0.36
N LYS A 20 -13.78 -0.10 -0.52
CA LYS A 20 -12.52 -0.79 -0.77
C LYS A 20 -11.49 0.17 -1.35
N LEU A 21 -11.84 1.01 -2.31
CA LEU A 21 -10.95 2.05 -2.86
C LEU A 21 -10.55 3.09 -1.80
N LEU A 22 -11.47 3.48 -0.91
CA LEU A 22 -11.21 4.40 0.20
C LEU A 22 -10.30 3.77 1.28
N MET A 23 -10.47 2.48 1.58
CA MET A 23 -9.61 1.73 2.51
C MET A 23 -8.26 1.36 1.90
N ASP A 24 -8.24 0.99 0.62
CA ASP A 24 -7.07 0.65 -0.19
C ASP A 24 -6.30 1.90 -0.63
N GLY A 25 -6.64 3.09 -0.09
CA GLY A 25 -5.80 4.29 -0.18
C GLY A 25 -4.33 3.90 0.03
N GLU A 26 -3.41 4.59 -0.65
CA GLU A 26 -2.04 4.18 -1.04
C GLU A 26 -1.25 3.23 -0.09
N GLY A 27 -1.53 3.21 1.21
CA GLY A 27 -0.94 2.34 2.23
C GLY A 27 -1.12 0.81 2.07
N LEU A 28 -2.13 0.31 1.32
CA LEU A 28 -2.20 -1.14 1.02
C LEU A 28 -1.19 -1.58 -0.05
N GLY A 29 -0.67 -0.64 -0.83
CA GLY A 29 0.28 -0.89 -1.90
C GLY A 29 1.64 -1.36 -1.37
N ASP A 30 2.13 -0.73 -0.31
CA ASP A 30 3.44 -1.04 0.27
C ASP A 30 3.43 -2.40 1.01
N ASP A 31 2.40 -2.69 1.81
CA ASP A 31 2.26 -3.99 2.48
C ASP A 31 2.15 -5.15 1.49
N ARG A 32 1.37 -4.95 0.40
CA ARG A 32 1.27 -5.92 -0.69
C ARG A 32 2.61 -6.13 -1.38
N ARG A 33 3.38 -5.07 -1.62
CA ARG A 33 4.71 -5.15 -2.24
C ARG A 33 5.70 -5.91 -1.36
N LEU A 34 5.73 -5.60 -0.06
CA LEU A 34 6.57 -6.32 0.91
C LEU A 34 6.19 -7.80 0.98
N THR A 35 4.88 -8.11 0.98
CA THR A 35 4.38 -9.48 0.95
C THR A 35 4.84 -10.23 -0.31
N ILE A 36 4.80 -9.58 -1.48
CA ILE A 36 5.26 -10.18 -2.74
C ILE A 36 6.78 -10.41 -2.70
N LEU A 37 7.55 -9.41 -2.28
CA LEU A 37 9.01 -9.53 -2.13
C LEU A 37 9.38 -10.71 -1.22
N PHE A 38 8.72 -10.82 -0.07
CA PHE A 38 8.95 -11.90 0.88
C PHE A 38 8.63 -13.27 0.29
N ARG A 39 7.49 -13.42 -0.41
CA ARG A 39 7.14 -14.67 -1.09
C ARG A 39 8.14 -15.03 -2.18
N SER A 40 8.55 -14.06 -2.99
CA SER A 40 9.56 -14.27 -4.03
C SER A 40 10.90 -14.70 -3.43
N PHE A 41 11.29 -14.14 -2.29
CA PHE A 41 12.51 -14.52 -1.59
C PHE A 41 12.45 -15.98 -1.11
N VAL A 42 11.38 -16.37 -0.43
CA VAL A 42 11.20 -17.76 0.03
C VAL A 42 11.23 -18.73 -1.14
N ASN A 43 10.50 -18.42 -2.23
CA ASN A 43 10.49 -19.26 -3.43
C ASN A 43 11.87 -19.37 -4.07
N TRP A 44 12.64 -18.28 -4.10
CA TRP A 44 14.00 -18.28 -4.63
C TRP A 44 14.94 -19.16 -3.78
N CYS A 45 14.76 -19.22 -2.46
CA CYS A 45 15.53 -20.13 -1.60
C CYS A 45 15.26 -21.61 -1.88
N ASP A 46 14.08 -21.95 -2.41
CA ASP A 46 13.68 -23.32 -2.72
C ASP A 46 14.11 -23.78 -4.13
N THR A 47 14.87 -22.96 -4.88
CA THR A 47 15.35 -23.25 -6.24
C THR A 47 16.53 -24.25 -6.26
N GLN A 48 16.30 -25.46 -5.73
CA GLN A 48 17.31 -26.53 -5.63
C GLN A 48 17.58 -27.25 -6.97
N GLN A 49 16.73 -27.06 -7.99
CA GLN A 49 16.80 -27.74 -9.29
C GLN A 49 17.00 -26.79 -10.49
N ASP A 50 17.07 -25.48 -10.24
CA ASP A 50 17.19 -24.49 -11.29
C ASP A 50 18.64 -24.41 -11.81
N SER A 51 18.81 -23.92 -13.04
CA SER A 51 20.14 -23.67 -13.58
C SER A 51 20.81 -22.47 -12.88
N ASP A 52 22.15 -22.43 -12.90
CA ASP A 52 22.90 -21.29 -12.34
C ASP A 52 22.43 -19.93 -12.90
N GLU A 53 22.07 -19.87 -14.18
CA GLU A 53 21.53 -18.66 -14.82
C GLU A 53 20.17 -18.25 -14.24
N GLN A 54 19.29 -19.22 -13.96
CA GLN A 54 17.97 -18.95 -13.37
C GLN A 54 18.09 -18.47 -11.93
N ILE A 55 19.03 -19.03 -11.16
CA ILE A 55 19.31 -18.59 -9.79
C ILE A 55 19.80 -17.13 -9.79
N VAL A 56 20.73 -16.78 -10.69
CA VAL A 56 21.25 -15.40 -10.82
C VAL A 56 20.14 -14.43 -11.24
N LEU A 57 19.34 -14.78 -12.24
CA LEU A 57 18.21 -13.93 -12.67
C LEU A 57 17.17 -13.73 -11.56
N GLY A 58 16.87 -14.77 -10.79
CA GLY A 58 15.99 -14.68 -9.64
C GLY A 58 16.53 -13.73 -8.58
N TYR A 59 17.84 -13.79 -8.30
CA TYR A 59 18.51 -12.91 -7.36
C TYR A 59 18.48 -11.44 -7.80
N GLU A 60 18.78 -11.15 -9.07
CA GLU A 60 18.68 -9.79 -9.62
C GLU A 60 17.24 -9.24 -9.55
N GLY A 61 16.25 -10.10 -9.78
CA GLY A 61 14.83 -9.75 -9.62
C GLY A 61 14.46 -9.41 -8.17
N LEU A 62 15.01 -10.12 -7.19
CA LEU A 62 14.85 -9.81 -5.77
C LEU A 62 15.46 -8.46 -5.40
N LEU A 63 16.69 -8.18 -5.87
CA LEU A 63 17.35 -6.90 -5.64
C LEU A 63 16.54 -5.74 -6.25
N THR A 64 16.09 -5.90 -7.48
CA THR A 64 15.24 -4.88 -8.15
C THR A 64 13.93 -4.64 -7.40
N SER A 65 13.33 -5.70 -6.86
CA SER A 65 12.10 -5.60 -6.07
C SER A 65 12.33 -4.89 -4.74
N LEU A 66 13.48 -5.14 -4.09
CA LEU A 66 13.91 -4.46 -2.87
C LEU A 66 14.13 -2.96 -3.10
N ASP A 67 14.89 -2.59 -4.13
CA ASP A 67 15.15 -1.18 -4.50
C ASP A 67 13.84 -0.42 -4.75
N ASN A 68 12.90 -1.07 -5.43
CA ASN A 68 11.58 -0.49 -5.66
C ASN A 68 10.79 -0.28 -4.37
N CYS A 69 10.85 -1.23 -3.42
CA CYS A 69 10.20 -1.05 -2.11
C CYS A 69 10.81 0.14 -1.35
N GLU A 70 12.14 0.25 -1.33
CA GLU A 70 12.82 1.36 -0.65
C GLU A 70 12.46 2.72 -1.26
N LEU A 71 12.49 2.82 -2.60
CA LEU A 71 12.14 4.05 -3.31
C LEU A 71 10.72 4.52 -2.96
N GLN A 72 9.79 3.58 -2.85
CA GLN A 72 8.38 3.87 -2.63
C GLN A 72 8.13 4.27 -1.18
N MET A 73 8.79 3.59 -0.23
CA MET A 73 8.80 4.02 1.16
C MET A 73 9.35 5.44 1.32
N ARG A 74 10.44 5.78 0.62
CA ARG A 74 11.00 7.14 0.60
C ARG A 74 10.03 8.17 0.03
N LYS A 75 9.35 7.84 -1.07
CA LYS A 75 8.32 8.72 -1.68
C LYS A 75 7.16 8.97 -0.74
N SER A 76 6.63 7.91 -0.12
CA SER A 76 5.55 7.99 0.87
C SER A 76 5.95 8.87 2.05
N HIS A 77 7.17 8.68 2.59
CA HIS A 77 7.69 9.53 3.66
C HIS A 77 7.81 11.00 3.23
N GLN A 78 8.34 11.27 2.03
CA GLN A 78 8.46 12.63 1.53
C GLN A 78 7.10 13.31 1.34
N ALA A 79 6.11 12.59 0.81
CA ALA A 79 4.74 13.08 0.70
C ALA A 79 4.14 13.39 2.08
N GLN A 80 4.36 12.51 3.07
CA GLN A 80 3.91 12.76 4.44
C GLN A 80 4.54 14.04 5.02
N VAL A 81 5.83 14.27 4.81
CA VAL A 81 6.52 15.48 5.26
C VAL A 81 5.97 16.72 4.57
N ALA A 82 5.75 16.66 3.25
CA ALA A 82 5.16 17.76 2.49
C ALA A 82 3.74 18.08 3.00
N ASN A 83 2.88 17.07 3.14
CA ASN A 83 1.51 17.25 3.63
C ASN A 83 1.48 17.89 5.03
N LYS A 84 2.38 17.48 5.94
CA LYS A 84 2.47 18.10 7.27
C LYS A 84 2.85 19.57 7.19
N ARG A 85 3.79 19.93 6.31
CA ARG A 85 4.20 21.31 6.09
C ARG A 85 3.06 22.14 5.50
N ASP A 86 2.32 21.57 4.55
CA ASP A 86 1.18 22.25 3.93
C ASP A 86 0.09 22.52 4.98
N ILE A 87 -0.24 21.54 5.83
CA ILE A 87 -1.17 21.71 6.95
C ILE A 87 -0.72 22.86 7.86
N GLN A 88 0.57 22.89 8.26
CA GLN A 88 1.11 23.97 9.10
C GLN A 88 0.97 25.35 8.44
N ASN A 89 1.30 25.45 7.14
CA ASN A 89 1.15 26.70 6.41
C ASN A 89 -0.32 27.15 6.36
N TYR A 90 -1.27 26.22 6.18
CA TYR A 90 -2.69 26.55 6.17
C TYR A 90 -3.18 27.03 7.55
N GLU A 91 -2.75 26.36 8.63
CA GLU A 91 -3.07 26.76 10.01
C GLU A 91 -2.51 28.16 10.34
N GLU A 92 -1.29 28.47 9.89
CA GLU A 92 -0.68 29.80 10.07
C GLU A 92 -1.46 30.88 9.33
N GLN A 93 -1.86 30.63 8.08
CA GLN A 93 -2.66 31.58 7.28
C GLN A 93 -4.04 31.83 7.89
N GLU A 94 -4.69 30.79 8.43
CA GLU A 94 -5.96 30.95 9.14
C GLU A 94 -5.81 31.82 10.39
N ALA A 95 -4.72 31.63 11.15
CA ALA A 95 -4.43 32.43 12.33
C ALA A 95 -4.13 33.90 12.01
N GLU A 96 -3.49 34.19 10.87
CA GLU A 96 -3.23 35.57 10.43
C GLU A 96 -4.50 36.31 9.96
N MET A 97 -5.52 35.58 9.51
CA MET A 97 -6.80 36.15 9.06
C MET A 97 -7.84 36.32 10.18
N SER A 98 -7.61 35.72 11.36
CA SER A 98 -8.45 35.82 12.56
C SER A 98 -8.06 36.98 13.46
#